data_AF-A0A8T0QDI0-F1
#
_entry.id   AF-A0A8T0QDI0-F1
#
_cell.length_a   1.000
_cell.length_b   1.000
_cell.length_c   1.000
_cell.angle_alpha   90.00
_cell.angle_beta   90.00
_cell.angle_gamma   90.00
#
_symmetry.space_group_name_H-M   'P 1'
#
loop_
_entity.id
_entity.type
_entity.pdbx_description
1 polymer ?
#
loop_
_entity_poly.entity_id
_entity_poly.type
_entity_poly.pdbx_seq_one_letter_code
_entity_poly.pdbx_strand_id
1 'polypeptide(L)'
;MGIVDVVSVFCTLPRTRRHLKKRKQFQTVEMKMRIDCEGCERKVRKALEGMEGVSSVEVAPRQHKVTVAGYVDAGKVMRRLARRTGKRVEPWPYVPYDVVAHPYAPGAYDKKAPPGYVRNVVADPTAAPLARASSTEVRYTAAFSDENPNAACAVM
;
A
#
# COMPACT_ATOMS: atom_id res chain seq x y z
N MET A 1 2.78 18.55 58.37
CA MET A 1 3.51 18.41 57.09
C MET A 1 3.13 17.04 56.55
N GLY A 2 2.02 16.98 55.82
CA GLY A 2 1.14 15.81 55.78
C GLY A 2 0.95 15.25 54.38
N ILE A 3 0.49 14.00 54.34
CA ILE A 3 0.14 13.18 53.16
C ILE A 3 -0.70 13.91 52.08
N VAL A 4 -1.37 15.01 52.44
CA VAL A 4 -2.14 15.87 51.53
C VAL A 4 -1.28 16.55 50.45
N ASP A 5 0.00 16.76 50.71
CA ASP A 5 0.95 17.34 49.73
C ASP A 5 1.33 16.33 48.63
N VAL A 6 1.25 15.02 48.90
CA VAL A 6 1.55 13.98 47.91
C VAL A 6 0.37 13.75 46.97
N VAL A 7 -0.86 13.87 47.47
CA VAL A 7 -2.08 13.67 46.66
C VAL A 7 -2.32 14.85 45.72
N SER A 8 -1.97 16.08 46.12
CA SER A 8 -2.07 17.27 45.27
C SER A 8 -1.10 17.24 44.09
N VAL A 9 0.10 16.65 44.26
CA VAL A 9 1.07 16.43 43.16
C VAL A 9 0.56 15.43 42.13
N PHE A 10 -0.16 14.39 42.55
CA PHE A 10 -0.79 13.43 41.62
C PHE A 10 -1.96 14.03 40.81
N CYS A 11 -2.64 15.05 41.34
CA CYS A 11 -3.72 15.76 40.64
C CYS A 11 -3.23 16.87 39.69
N THR A 12 -1.99 17.35 39.82
CA THR A 12 -1.40 18.36 38.91
C THR A 12 -0.76 17.78 37.65
N LEU A 13 -0.70 16.45 37.49
CA LEU A 13 -0.28 15.85 36.22
C LEU A 13 -1.38 16.11 35.18
N PRO A 14 -1.10 16.85 34.09
CA PRO A 14 -2.07 17.00 33.02
C PRO A 14 -2.30 15.63 32.39
N ARG A 15 -3.45 15.01 32.70
CA ARG A 15 -3.95 13.76 32.11
C ARG A 15 -4.19 13.84 30.61
N THR A 16 -3.89 14.96 29.95
CA THR A 16 -3.94 15.03 28.49
C THR A 16 -2.62 14.52 27.93
N ARG A 17 -2.55 13.23 27.62
CA ARG A 17 -1.74 12.74 26.50
C ARG A 17 -2.19 13.51 25.25
N ARG A 18 -1.65 14.71 25.06
CA ARG A 18 -1.82 15.46 23.82
C ARG A 18 -1.05 14.65 22.80
N HIS A 19 -1.78 13.82 22.05
CA HIS A 19 -1.25 13.21 20.84
C HIS A 19 -0.63 14.32 20.02
N LEU A 20 0.71 14.35 19.97
CA LEU A 20 1.44 15.25 19.10
C LEU A 20 0.96 14.93 17.68
N LYS A 21 0.13 15.83 17.11
CA LYS A 21 -0.36 15.67 15.74
C LYS A 21 0.86 15.76 14.83
N LYS A 22 1.39 14.60 14.40
CA LYS A 22 2.44 14.54 13.38
C LYS A 22 1.95 15.36 12.17
N ARG A 23 2.77 16.31 11.74
CA ARG A 23 2.52 17.05 10.49
C ARG A 23 2.52 16.03 9.36
N LYS A 24 1.47 16.03 8.55
CA LYS A 24 1.37 15.14 7.39
C LYS A 24 2.42 15.57 6.37
N GLN A 25 3.03 14.62 5.68
CA GLN A 25 3.94 14.91 4.59
C GLN A 25 3.15 15.34 3.35
N PHE A 26 3.77 16.15 2.50
CA PHE A 26 3.21 16.45 1.20
C PHE A 26 3.31 15.19 0.33
N GLN A 27 2.17 14.67 -0.12
CA GLN A 27 2.09 13.43 -0.88
C GLN A 27 1.25 13.66 -2.14
N THR A 28 1.72 13.10 -3.25
CA THR A 28 0.93 12.93 -4.47
C THR A 28 0.38 11.52 -4.46
N VAL A 29 -0.94 11.39 -4.38
CA VAL A 29 -1.63 10.10 -4.33
C VAL A 29 -2.39 9.92 -5.64
N GLU A 30 -2.03 8.86 -6.35
CA GLU A 30 -2.72 8.46 -7.57
C GLU A 30 -3.62 7.26 -7.25
N MET A 31 -4.82 7.26 -7.83
CA MET A 31 -5.78 6.19 -7.62
C MET A 31 -6.61 5.91 -8.86
N LYS A 32 -7.03 4.65 -8.99
CA LYS A 32 -7.85 4.14 -10.07
C LYS A 32 -9.31 4.06 -9.64
N MET A 33 -10.20 4.59 -10.46
CA MET A 33 -11.63 4.64 -10.18
C MET A 33 -12.44 4.72 -11.48
N ARG A 34 -13.49 3.89 -11.60
CA ARG A 34 -14.40 3.95 -12.75
C ARG A 34 -15.19 5.26 -12.80
N ILE A 35 -15.02 6.02 -13.87
CA ILE A 35 -15.66 7.31 -14.13
C ILE A 35 -16.32 7.25 -15.50
N ASP A 36 -17.64 7.11 -15.52
CA ASP A 36 -18.41 6.80 -16.74
C ASP A 36 -19.21 8.01 -17.26
N CYS A 37 -19.46 9.00 -16.40
CA CYS A 37 -20.25 10.18 -16.72
C CYS A 37 -19.72 11.45 -16.05
N GLU A 38 -20.09 12.62 -16.56
CA GLU A 38 -19.73 13.92 -15.96
C GLU A 38 -20.20 14.06 -14.51
N GLY A 39 -21.34 13.45 -14.16
CA GLY A 39 -21.84 13.45 -12.79
C GLY A 39 -20.90 12.73 -11.82
N CYS A 40 -20.22 11.66 -12.28
CA CYS A 40 -19.21 10.98 -11.46
C CYS A 40 -17.98 11.87 -11.27
N GLU A 41 -17.52 12.53 -12.33
CA GLU A 41 -16.38 13.46 -12.24
C GLU A 41 -16.65 14.59 -11.23
N ARG A 42 -17.82 15.25 -11.34
CA ARG A 42 -18.22 16.33 -10.43
C ARG A 42 -18.30 15.85 -8.97
N LYS A 43 -18.82 14.63 -8.74
CA LYS A 43 -18.86 14.02 -7.39
C LYS A 43 -17.45 13.79 -6.83
N VAL A 44 -16.52 13.30 -7.65
CA VAL A 44 -15.13 13.06 -7.25
C VAL A 44 -14.43 14.38 -6.90
N ARG A 45 -14.52 15.39 -7.77
CA ARG A 45 -13.95 16.72 -7.51
C ARG A 45 -14.46 17.32 -6.20
N LYS A 46 -15.80 17.35 -6.03
CA LYS A 46 -16.44 17.86 -4.80
C LYS A 46 -16.05 17.08 -3.54
N ALA A 47 -15.85 15.76 -3.64
CA ALA A 47 -15.43 14.95 -2.52
C ALA A 47 -13.99 15.25 -2.09
N LEU A 48 -13.12 15.60 -3.03
CA LEU A 48 -11.70 15.85 -2.81
C LEU A 48 -11.41 17.29 -2.39
N GLU A 49 -12.06 18.27 -2.99
CA GLU A 49 -11.96 19.69 -2.63
C GLU A 49 -12.46 19.94 -1.19
N GLY A 50 -13.46 19.18 -0.74
CA GLY A 50 -13.95 19.24 0.65
C GLY A 50 -13.05 18.59 1.70
N MET A 51 -11.83 18.19 1.35
CA MET A 51 -10.88 17.56 2.27
C MET A 51 -9.82 18.54 2.80
N GLU A 52 -9.60 18.48 4.10
CA GLU A 52 -8.54 19.25 4.75
C GLU A 52 -7.16 18.78 4.28
N GLY A 53 -6.36 19.71 3.76
CA GLY A 53 -4.97 19.49 3.36
C GLY A 53 -4.77 19.15 1.87
N VAL A 54 -5.84 19.12 1.06
CA VAL A 54 -5.71 18.97 -0.40
C VAL A 54 -5.30 20.29 -1.02
N SER A 55 -4.31 20.26 -1.91
CA SER A 55 -3.80 21.44 -2.64
C SER A 55 -4.27 21.46 -4.08
N SER A 56 -4.19 20.32 -4.79
CA SER A 56 -4.67 20.19 -6.15
C SER A 56 -5.33 18.85 -6.40
N VAL A 57 -6.30 18.85 -7.32
CA VAL A 57 -7.07 17.67 -7.73
C VAL A 57 -7.13 17.63 -9.25
N GLU A 58 -6.63 16.54 -9.81
CA GLU A 58 -6.70 16.27 -11.25
C GLU A 58 -7.48 14.99 -11.49
N VAL A 59 -8.45 15.04 -12.38
CA VAL A 59 -9.29 13.90 -12.75
C VAL A 59 -9.14 13.65 -14.24
N ALA A 60 -8.64 12.47 -14.60
CA ALA A 60 -8.50 12.01 -15.97
C ALA A 60 -9.57 10.94 -16.26
N PRO A 61 -10.79 11.31 -16.69
CA PRO A 61 -11.90 10.37 -16.87
C PRO A 61 -11.59 9.29 -17.91
N ARG A 62 -10.87 9.65 -18.99
CA ARG A 62 -10.45 8.72 -20.05
C ARG A 62 -9.56 7.58 -19.55
N GLN A 63 -8.77 7.82 -18.51
CA GLN A 63 -7.84 6.83 -17.95
C GLN A 63 -8.38 6.22 -16.65
N HIS A 64 -9.57 6.64 -16.20
CA HIS A 64 -10.10 6.27 -14.88
C HIS A 64 -9.09 6.55 -13.75
N LYS A 65 -8.32 7.63 -13.90
CA LYS A 65 -7.24 8.03 -13.00
C LYS A 65 -7.61 9.31 -12.26
N VAL A 66 -7.35 9.33 -10.97
CA VAL A 66 -7.53 10.48 -10.09
C VAL A 66 -6.21 10.75 -9.40
N THR A 67 -5.71 11.97 -9.50
CA THR A 67 -4.47 12.42 -8.87
C THR A 67 -4.80 13.50 -7.85
N VAL A 68 -4.29 13.33 -6.63
CA VAL A 68 -4.49 14.27 -5.52
C VAL A 68 -3.13 14.65 -4.98
N ALA A 69 -2.80 15.94 -4.96
CA ALA A 69 -1.60 16.43 -4.29
C ALA A 69 -1.98 17.26 -3.06
N GLY A 70 -1.28 17.01 -1.95
CA GLY A 70 -1.46 17.78 -0.73
C GLY A 70 -0.87 17.13 0.51
N TYR A 71 -1.14 17.73 1.66
CA TYR A 71 -0.76 17.21 2.98
C TYR A 71 -1.79 16.20 3.48
N VAL A 72 -1.89 15.06 2.79
CA VAL A 72 -2.94 14.05 3.00
C VAL A 72 -2.37 12.63 3.07
N ASP A 73 -3.06 11.77 3.82
CA ASP A 73 -2.75 10.34 3.88
C ASP A 73 -3.52 9.60 2.79
N ALA A 74 -2.85 8.81 1.95
CA ALA A 74 -3.48 8.03 0.86
C ALA A 74 -4.67 7.18 1.35
N GLY A 75 -4.52 6.48 2.47
CA GLY A 75 -5.59 5.64 3.03
C GLY A 75 -6.83 6.42 3.48
N LYS A 76 -6.69 7.69 3.90
CA LYS A 76 -7.84 8.54 4.25
C LYS A 76 -8.57 9.04 3.01
N VAL A 77 -7.81 9.44 1.99
CA VAL A 77 -8.34 9.89 0.69
C VAL A 77 -9.18 8.78 0.05
N MET A 78 -8.62 7.57 -0.06
CA MET A 78 -9.30 6.43 -0.68
C MET A 78 -10.60 6.08 0.06
N ARG A 79 -10.57 6.03 1.41
CA ARG A 79 -11.77 5.76 2.22
C ARG A 79 -12.84 6.82 2.03
N ARG A 80 -12.46 8.11 1.95
CA ARG A 80 -13.42 9.20 1.80
C ARG A 80 -14.07 9.17 0.42
N LEU A 81 -13.30 8.94 -0.63
CA LEU A 81 -13.80 8.78 -1.98
C LEU A 81 -14.74 7.59 -2.13
N ALA A 82 -14.35 6.43 -1.59
CA ALA A 82 -15.20 5.23 -1.60
C ALA A 82 -16.54 5.49 -0.91
N ARG A 83 -16.55 6.20 0.22
CA ARG A 83 -17.79 6.57 0.93
C ARG A 83 -18.64 7.59 0.18
N ARG A 84 -18.03 8.58 -0.47
CA ARG A 84 -18.76 9.66 -1.16
C ARG A 84 -19.34 9.23 -2.50
N THR A 85 -18.62 8.38 -3.23
CA THR A 85 -19.04 7.96 -4.58
C THR A 85 -19.64 6.55 -4.59
N GLY A 86 -19.46 5.75 -3.53
CA GLY A 86 -19.97 4.38 -3.45
C GLY A 86 -19.30 3.40 -4.40
N LYS A 87 -18.17 3.79 -5.02
CA LYS A 87 -17.42 2.97 -5.97
C LYS A 87 -16.14 2.46 -5.34
N ARG A 88 -15.62 1.33 -5.86
CA ARG A 88 -14.30 0.81 -5.52
C ARG A 88 -13.21 1.76 -5.99
N VAL A 89 -12.21 1.97 -5.13
CA VAL A 89 -11.03 2.80 -5.38
C VAL A 89 -9.80 1.94 -5.13
N GLU A 90 -8.95 1.82 -6.14
CA GLU A 90 -7.70 1.06 -6.07
C GLU A 90 -6.51 2.03 -6.12
N PRO A 91 -5.38 1.72 -5.47
CA PRO A 91 -4.19 2.56 -5.57
C PRO A 91 -3.60 2.46 -7.00
N TRP A 92 -3.02 3.56 -7.48
CA TRP A 92 -2.28 3.61 -8.74
C TRP A 92 -0.84 4.04 -8.45
N PRO A 93 0.20 3.45 -9.08
CA PRO A 93 0.19 2.26 -9.90
C PRO A 93 -0.17 1.00 -9.09
N TYR A 94 -0.86 0.06 -9.73
CA TYR A 94 -0.99 -1.27 -9.16
C TYR A 94 0.39 -1.91 -9.20
N VAL A 95 1.04 -2.03 -8.05
CA VAL A 95 2.27 -2.80 -7.92
C VAL A 95 1.83 -4.25 -7.65
N PRO A 96 1.88 -5.16 -8.64
CA PRO A 96 1.58 -6.57 -8.38
C PRO A 96 2.53 -7.07 -7.30
N TYR A 97 2.01 -7.88 -6.39
CA TYR A 97 2.77 -8.32 -5.21
C TYR A 97 4.08 -9.02 -5.62
N ASP A 98 4.10 -9.66 -6.80
CA ASP A 98 5.24 -10.37 -7.37
C ASP A 98 6.48 -9.50 -7.65
N VAL A 99 6.29 -8.20 -7.91
CA VAL A 99 7.41 -7.28 -8.22
C VAL A 99 7.96 -6.58 -6.97
N VAL A 100 7.30 -6.69 -5.81
CA VAL A 100 7.80 -6.13 -4.56
C VAL A 100 8.94 -7.01 -4.07
N ALA A 101 10.16 -6.47 -3.99
CA ALA A 101 11.29 -7.19 -3.44
C ALA A 101 11.01 -7.58 -1.98
N HIS A 102 11.14 -8.87 -1.66
CA HIS A 102 11.09 -9.37 -0.29
C HIS A 102 12.52 -9.55 0.19
N PRO A 103 13.11 -8.58 0.91
CA PRO A 103 14.52 -8.66 1.33
C PRO A 103 14.80 -9.82 2.29
N TYR A 104 13.75 -10.39 2.87
CA TYR A 104 13.78 -11.54 3.80
C TYR A 104 13.51 -12.89 3.10
N ALA A 105 13.19 -12.91 1.81
CA ALA A 105 13.03 -14.19 1.09
C ALA A 105 14.43 -14.83 0.91
N PRO A 106 14.63 -16.10 1.33
CA PRO A 106 15.90 -16.77 1.13
C PRO A 106 16.22 -16.87 -0.36
N GLY A 107 17.44 -16.50 -0.74
CA GLY A 107 17.91 -16.66 -2.13
C GLY A 107 17.81 -18.13 -2.56
N ALA A 108 17.47 -18.37 -3.83
CA ALA A 108 17.42 -19.73 -4.35
C ALA A 108 18.82 -20.35 -4.34
N TYR A 109 19.00 -21.44 -3.58
CA TYR A 109 20.25 -22.18 -3.52
C TYR A 109 20.34 -23.16 -4.70
N ASP A 110 21.34 -22.99 -5.56
CA ASP A 110 21.59 -23.91 -6.68
C ASP A 110 22.30 -25.16 -6.14
N LYS A 111 21.67 -26.33 -6.25
CA LYS A 111 22.25 -27.60 -5.77
C LYS A 111 23.56 -27.97 -6.47
N LYS A 112 23.86 -27.32 -7.61
CA LYS A 112 25.10 -27.52 -8.38
C LYS A 112 26.21 -26.53 -8.00
N ALA A 113 25.95 -25.55 -7.12
CA ALA A 113 26.93 -24.57 -6.73
C ALA A 113 27.86 -25.08 -5.61
N PRO A 114 29.15 -24.69 -5.63
CA PRO A 114 30.09 -25.00 -4.54
C PRO A 114 29.60 -24.39 -3.21
N PRO A 115 29.98 -24.99 -2.07
CA PRO A 115 29.55 -24.54 -0.74
C PRO A 115 29.94 -23.07 -0.52
N GLY A 116 28.96 -22.24 -0.14
CA GLY A 116 29.15 -20.81 0.12
C GLY A 116 28.85 -19.88 -1.06
N TYR A 117 28.50 -20.41 -2.23
CA TYR A 117 28.10 -19.58 -3.37
C TYR A 117 26.58 -19.40 -3.44
N VAL A 118 26.09 -18.22 -3.07
CA VAL A 118 24.69 -17.81 -3.23
C VAL A 118 24.57 -16.98 -4.51
N ARG A 119 23.79 -17.44 -5.50
CA ARG A 119 23.52 -16.65 -6.69
C ARG A 119 22.67 -15.43 -6.30
N ASN A 120 23.10 -14.24 -6.70
CA ASN A 120 22.33 -13.00 -6.51
C ASN A 120 21.15 -12.97 -7.48
N VAL A 121 20.07 -13.68 -7.14
CA VAL A 121 18.89 -13.80 -8.01
C VAL A 121 18.15 -12.47 -8.23
N VAL A 122 18.46 -11.44 -7.44
CA VAL A 122 17.94 -10.07 -7.60
C VAL A 122 18.56 -9.36 -8.80
N ALA A 123 19.79 -9.70 -9.19
CA ALA A 123 20.52 -9.03 -10.26
C ALA A 123 20.19 -9.60 -11.66
N ASP A 124 19.79 -10.87 -11.74
CA ASP A 124 19.52 -11.56 -13.00
C ASP A 124 18.01 -11.59 -13.32
N PRO A 125 17.52 -10.80 -14.29
CA PRO A 125 16.08 -10.70 -14.61
C PRO A 125 15.48 -12.01 -15.12
N THR A 126 16.29 -12.93 -15.63
CA THR A 126 15.86 -14.26 -16.10
C THR A 126 15.76 -15.29 -14.96
N ALA A 127 16.51 -15.14 -13.87
CA ALA A 127 16.52 -16.07 -12.74
C ALA A 127 15.53 -15.65 -11.63
N ALA A 128 15.19 -14.36 -11.55
CA ALA A 128 14.28 -13.80 -10.56
C ALA A 128 12.87 -14.44 -10.53
N PRO A 129 12.25 -14.84 -11.67
CA PRO A 129 10.97 -15.56 -11.68
C PRO A 129 11.11 -17.02 -11.22
N LEU A 130 12.22 -17.69 -11.56
CA LEU A 130 12.48 -19.10 -11.21
C LEU A 130 12.72 -19.28 -9.71
N ALA A 131 13.48 -18.37 -9.08
CA ALA A 131 13.65 -18.38 -7.63
C ALA A 131 12.35 -18.12 -6.88
N ARG A 132 11.50 -17.21 -7.40
CA ARG A 132 10.17 -16.94 -6.85
C ARG A 132 9.27 -18.17 -6.94
N ALA A 133 9.22 -18.83 -8.10
CA ALA A 133 8.46 -20.07 -8.31
C ALA A 133 8.93 -21.24 -7.42
N SER A 134 10.19 -21.22 -6.98
CA SER A 134 10.75 -22.22 -6.07
C SER A 134 10.42 -21.98 -4.59
N SER A 135 9.95 -20.77 -4.22
CA SER A 135 9.59 -20.45 -2.85
C SER A 135 8.33 -21.20 -2.41
N THR A 136 8.33 -21.70 -1.18
CA THR A 136 7.20 -22.45 -0.62
C THR A 136 5.93 -21.61 -0.60
N GLU A 137 6.02 -20.32 -0.24
CA GLU A 137 4.87 -19.42 -0.20
C GLU A 137 4.20 -19.23 -1.57
N VAL A 138 4.98 -19.03 -2.64
CA VAL A 138 4.43 -18.90 -4.01
C VAL A 138 3.81 -20.20 -4.49
N ARG A 139 4.38 -21.36 -4.14
CA ARG A 139 3.76 -22.67 -4.43
C ARG A 139 2.41 -22.83 -3.76
N TYR A 140 2.26 -22.41 -2.49
CA TYR A 140 0.99 -22.48 -1.79
C TYR A 140 -0.05 -21.51 -2.35
N THR A 141 0.35 -20.29 -2.74
CA THR A 141 -0.59 -19.29 -3.30
C THR A 141 -0.98 -19.58 -4.74
N ALA A 142 -0.08 -20.15 -5.55
CA ALA A 142 -0.33 -20.47 -6.96
C ALA A 142 -0.99 -21.84 -7.17
N ALA A 143 -1.02 -22.73 -6.18
CA ALA A 143 -1.65 -24.05 -6.27
C ALA A 143 -3.17 -24.01 -6.51
N PHE A 144 -3.81 -22.86 -6.26
CA PHE A 144 -5.25 -22.66 -6.46
C PHE A 144 -5.58 -21.67 -7.58
N SER A 145 -4.58 -21.23 -8.35
CA SER A 145 -4.78 -20.29 -9.46
C SER A 145 -5.07 -21.06 -10.77
N ASP A 146 -6.35 -21.19 -11.10
CA ASP A 146 -6.86 -21.88 -12.31
C ASP A 146 -6.52 -21.14 -13.62
N GLU A 147 -5.98 -19.92 -13.53
CA GLU A 147 -5.68 -19.05 -14.68
C GLU A 147 -4.27 -19.21 -15.28
N ASN A 148 -3.42 -20.12 -14.75
CA ASN A 148 -2.06 -20.32 -15.26
C ASN A 148 -1.73 -21.81 -15.54
N PRO A 149 -1.78 -22.27 -16.81
CA PRO A 149 -1.46 -23.65 -17.17
C PRO A 149 0.00 -24.05 -16.89
N ASN A 150 0.91 -23.09 -16.72
CA ASN A 150 2.31 -23.35 -16.38
C ASN A 150 2.55 -23.49 -14.86
N ALA A 151 1.58 -23.10 -14.02
CA ALA A 151 1.69 -23.23 -12.56
C ALA A 151 1.43 -24.68 -12.09
N ALA A 152 0.56 -25.41 -12.80
CA ALA A 152 0.24 -26.81 -12.51
C ALA A 152 1.41 -27.77 -12.73
N CYS A 153 2.38 -27.41 -13.58
CA CYS A 153 3.55 -28.24 -13.89
C CYS A 153 4.75 -28.02 -12.96
N ALA A 154 4.64 -27.19 -11.90
CA ALA A 154 5.71 -27.01 -10.92
C ALA A 154 5.72 -28.07 -9.80
N VAL A 155 4.72 -28.97 -9.80
CA VAL A 155 4.59 -30.10 -8.87
C VAL A 155 4.62 -31.42 -9.66
N MET A 156 5.68 -31.62 -10.46
CA MET A 156 6.18 -32.95 -10.84
C MET A 156 7.59 -32.83 -11.42
#